data_AF-A0A1U7RQD6-F1
#
_entry.id   AF-A0A1U7RQD6-F1
#
_cell.length_a   1.000
_cell.length_b   1.000
_cell.length_c   1.000
_cell.angle_alpha   90.00
_cell.angle_beta   90.00
_cell.angle_gamma   90.00
#
_symmetry.space_group_name_H-M   'P 1'
#
loop_
_entity.id
_entity.type
_entity.pdbx_description
1 polymer ?
#
loop_
_entity_poly.entity_id
_entity_poly.type
_entity_poly.pdbx_seq_one_letter_code
_entity_poly.pdbx_strand_id
1 'polypeptide(L)'
;MAAACSPSVFLLMVTGQIESAQFPEFDDLYCKYCFVYGHDWVPTTGLEEGISQITSKSGDAQQTLVWNFPIDITFKSTNPYGWPQIVLSVYGPDIFGNDVVRGYGAVHVPFTPGRHERTIAMFVPESTSKLQKFTSWLTGRRPEFTDPRVVAQGEGREVTRVRSQGFVTISFNVVTKDMKKLGYDVSLSDMQNPSLMSLTEGIHKY
;
A
#
# COMPACT_ATOMS: atom_id res chain seq x y z
N MET A 1 25.03 15.97 -37.18
CA MET A 1 24.47 16.22 -35.83
C MET A 1 23.89 14.92 -35.33
N ALA A 2 24.47 14.29 -34.30
CA ALA A 2 23.82 13.16 -33.65
C ALA A 2 22.62 13.70 -32.86
N ALA A 3 21.42 13.23 -33.18
CA ALA A 3 20.26 13.49 -32.34
C ALA A 3 20.56 12.88 -30.97
N ALA A 4 20.65 13.71 -29.93
CA ALA A 4 20.74 13.23 -28.56
C ALA A 4 19.47 12.43 -28.28
N CYS A 5 19.59 11.10 -28.25
CA CYS A 5 18.51 10.21 -27.85
C CYS A 5 18.26 10.52 -26.37
N SER A 6 17.26 11.35 -26.09
CA SER A 6 16.85 11.62 -24.72
C SER A 6 16.41 10.28 -24.14
N PRO A 7 16.86 9.89 -22.94
CA PRO A 7 16.43 8.62 -22.35
C PRO A 7 14.90 8.62 -22.28
N SER A 8 14.28 7.64 -22.95
CA SER A 8 12.83 7.52 -22.96
C SER A 8 12.40 7.10 -21.56
N VAL A 9 11.55 7.90 -20.94
CA VAL A 9 10.92 7.62 -19.65
C VAL A 9 9.41 7.48 -19.85
N PHE A 10 8.77 6.71 -18.98
CA PHE A 10 7.32 6.74 -18.84
C PHE A 10 6.94 7.47 -17.55
N LEU A 11 5.71 7.96 -17.48
CA LEU A 11 5.14 8.56 -16.27
C LEU A 11 4.01 7.69 -15.73
N LEU A 12 3.91 7.65 -14.41
CA LEU A 12 2.83 7.03 -13.64
C LEU A 12 2.26 8.08 -12.69
N MET A 13 1.05 8.55 -12.96
CA MET A 13 0.30 9.40 -12.05
C MET A 13 -0.68 8.54 -11.26
N VAL A 14 -0.65 8.73 -9.94
CA VAL A 14 -1.46 8.01 -8.97
C VAL A 14 -2.20 9.04 -8.15
N THR A 15 -3.51 9.13 -8.36
CA THR A 15 -4.40 9.92 -7.50
C THR A 15 -5.39 9.00 -6.80
N GLY A 16 -6.13 9.49 -5.82
CA GLY A 16 -7.14 8.69 -5.13
C GLY A 16 -7.31 9.10 -3.69
N GLN A 17 -7.75 8.16 -2.86
CA GLN A 17 -8.00 8.43 -1.45
C GLN A 17 -7.97 7.15 -0.62
N ILE A 18 -7.50 7.29 0.62
CA ILE A 18 -7.72 6.31 1.69
C ILE A 18 -9.13 6.59 2.22
N GLU A 19 -10.09 5.78 1.78
CA GLU A 19 -11.51 6.08 1.98
C GLU A 19 -11.92 5.81 3.41
N SER A 20 -11.76 4.57 3.84
CA SER A 20 -12.32 4.09 5.10
C SER A 20 -11.58 2.91 5.68
N ALA A 21 -11.89 2.58 6.93
CA ALA A 21 -11.39 1.39 7.60
C ALA A 21 -12.42 0.74 8.51
N GLN A 22 -12.21 -0.54 8.73
CA GLN A 22 -12.97 -1.37 9.66
C GLN A 22 -11.99 -2.02 10.63
N PHE A 23 -12.02 -1.56 11.89
CA PHE A 23 -11.23 -2.12 12.98
C PHE A 23 -12.20 -2.48 14.12
N PRO A 24 -12.54 -3.77 14.31
CA PRO A 24 -13.54 -4.16 15.31
C PRO A 24 -13.20 -3.71 16.74
N GLU A 25 -11.93 -3.83 17.13
CA GLU A 25 -11.46 -3.59 18.50
C GLU A 25 -11.02 -2.16 18.79
N PHE A 26 -10.87 -1.30 17.78
CA PHE A 26 -10.26 0.03 17.95
C PHE A 26 -11.12 1.15 17.38
N ASP A 27 -11.02 2.33 17.98
CA ASP A 27 -11.70 3.55 17.59
C ASP A 27 -10.72 4.73 17.73
N ASP A 28 -11.13 5.93 17.29
CA ASP A 28 -10.32 7.16 17.28
C ASP A 28 -8.99 6.94 16.55
N LEU A 29 -9.10 6.58 15.27
CA LEU A 29 -7.94 6.17 14.45
C LEU A 29 -7.54 7.25 13.45
N TYR A 30 -6.24 7.35 13.21
CA TYR A 30 -5.67 8.06 12.07
C TYR A 30 -4.76 7.13 11.27
N CYS A 31 -4.56 7.45 9.99
CA CYS A 31 -3.75 6.69 9.06
C CYS A 31 -2.54 7.52 8.62
N LYS A 32 -1.36 6.89 8.60
CA LYS A 32 -0.19 7.39 7.88
C LYS A 32 0.01 6.53 6.64
N TYR A 33 0.34 7.17 5.52
CA TYR A 33 0.79 6.44 4.33
C TYR A 33 2.20 6.88 3.93
N CYS A 34 2.91 5.97 3.26
CA CYS A 34 4.09 6.32 2.48
C CYS A 34 4.20 5.44 1.24
N PHE A 35 4.82 5.96 0.18
CA PHE A 35 5.15 5.18 -1.01
C PHE A 35 6.52 4.53 -0.87
N VAL A 36 6.62 3.28 -1.31
CA VAL A 36 7.86 2.51 -1.44
C VAL A 36 8.01 2.07 -2.88
N TYR A 37 9.19 2.28 -3.45
CA TYR A 37 9.45 2.06 -4.86
C TYR A 37 10.94 1.78 -5.11
N GLY A 38 11.26 1.20 -6.27
CA GLY A 38 12.62 0.86 -6.68
C GLY A 38 13.47 2.08 -7.04
N HIS A 39 14.78 1.89 -7.11
CA HIS A 39 15.77 2.96 -7.31
C HIS A 39 15.63 3.75 -8.63
N ASP A 40 15.01 3.16 -9.67
CA ASP A 40 14.78 3.83 -10.96
C ASP A 40 13.55 4.76 -10.93
N TRP A 41 12.65 4.56 -9.97
CA TRP A 41 11.47 5.39 -9.81
C TRP A 41 11.84 6.71 -9.14
N VAL A 42 11.44 7.81 -9.76
CA VAL A 42 11.68 9.16 -9.24
C VAL A 42 10.34 9.88 -9.08
N PRO A 43 9.95 10.28 -7.86
CA PRO A 43 8.79 11.15 -7.66
C PRO A 43 9.07 12.51 -8.30
N THR A 44 8.11 13.03 -9.06
CA THR A 44 8.22 14.29 -9.80
C THR A 44 7.33 15.38 -9.23
N THR A 45 6.14 15.00 -8.76
CA THR A 45 5.15 15.89 -8.13
C THR A 45 4.31 15.12 -7.13
N GLY A 46 3.66 15.84 -6.21
CA GLY A 46 2.77 15.26 -5.19
C GLY A 46 3.50 14.87 -3.91
N LEU A 47 2.83 14.10 -3.06
CA LEU A 47 3.30 13.74 -1.73
C LEU A 47 3.62 12.25 -1.63
N GLU A 48 4.85 11.95 -1.24
CA GLU A 48 5.32 10.58 -1.01
C GLU A 48 4.78 9.98 0.29
N GLU A 49 4.42 10.83 1.25
CA GLU A 49 3.89 10.44 2.55
C GLU A 49 2.83 11.45 3.03
N GLY A 50 1.94 10.98 3.89
CA GLY A 50 0.87 11.80 4.44
C GLY A 50 0.30 11.22 5.72
N ILE A 51 -0.34 12.08 6.52
CA ILE A 51 -1.00 11.73 7.79
C ILE A 51 -2.42 12.28 7.75
N SER A 52 -3.41 11.40 7.93
CA SER A 52 -4.82 11.78 7.96
C SER A 52 -5.21 12.45 9.27
N GLN A 53 -6.42 13.01 9.27
CA GLN A 53 -7.12 13.34 10.51
C GLN A 53 -7.43 12.08 11.33
N ILE A 54 -7.68 12.30 12.63
CA ILE A 54 -8.31 11.31 13.52
C ILE A 54 -9.80 11.26 13.20
N THR A 55 -10.36 10.06 13.11
CA THR A 55 -11.80 9.82 12.98
C THR A 55 -12.26 8.78 13.98
N SER A 56 -13.50 8.89 14.40
CA SER A 56 -14.19 7.88 15.22
C SER A 56 -15.14 7.05 14.34
N LYS A 57 -15.57 5.90 14.86
CA LYS A 57 -16.52 5.01 14.21
C LYS A 57 -17.85 5.72 14.00
N SER A 58 -18.45 5.49 12.84
CA SER A 58 -19.83 5.87 12.57
C SER A 58 -20.77 5.20 13.56
N GLY A 59 -21.86 5.89 13.93
CA GLY A 59 -22.87 5.37 14.86
C GLY A 59 -23.80 4.31 14.28
N ASP A 60 -23.58 3.89 13.03
CA ASP A 60 -24.39 2.87 12.37
C ASP A 60 -23.90 1.45 12.69
N ALA A 61 -24.61 0.44 12.19
CA ALA A 61 -24.25 -0.96 12.40
C ALA A 61 -22.91 -1.36 11.75
N GLN A 62 -22.42 -0.59 10.78
CA GLN A 62 -21.17 -0.89 10.07
C GLN A 62 -19.94 -0.40 10.85
N GLN A 63 -20.10 0.54 11.80
CA GLN A 63 -19.03 1.00 12.69
C GLN A 63 -17.74 1.33 11.92
N THR A 64 -17.92 2.00 10.77
CA THR A 64 -16.83 2.30 9.82
C THR A 64 -16.17 3.62 10.18
N LEU A 65 -14.84 3.66 10.07
CA LEU A 65 -14.00 4.84 10.20
C LEU A 65 -13.81 5.45 8.82
N VAL A 66 -14.07 6.75 8.63
CA VAL A 66 -13.99 7.40 7.31
C VAL A 66 -12.94 8.50 7.35
N TRP A 67 -11.92 8.37 6.51
CA TRP A 67 -10.90 9.40 6.36
C TRP A 67 -11.07 10.21 5.08
N ASN A 68 -11.37 9.55 3.95
CA ASN A 68 -11.31 10.18 2.62
C ASN A 68 -10.02 11.00 2.42
N PHE A 69 -8.90 10.45 2.89
CA PHE A 69 -7.63 11.17 2.91
C PHE A 69 -6.97 11.09 1.53
N PRO A 70 -6.65 12.23 0.88
CA PRO A 70 -6.24 12.25 -0.51
C PRO A 70 -4.86 11.61 -0.72
N ILE A 71 -4.71 11.01 -1.90
CA ILE A 71 -3.46 10.49 -2.44
C ILE A 71 -3.23 11.20 -3.76
N ASP A 72 -2.04 11.78 -3.94
CA ASP A 72 -1.63 12.41 -5.20
C ASP A 72 -0.10 12.35 -5.31
N ILE A 73 0.38 11.59 -6.29
CA ILE A 73 1.79 11.50 -6.63
C ILE A 73 1.98 11.16 -8.11
N THR A 74 3.01 11.72 -8.73
CA THR A 74 3.44 11.33 -10.09
C THR A 74 4.90 10.89 -10.08
N PHE A 75 5.14 9.70 -10.61
CA PHE A 75 6.47 9.15 -10.79
C PHE A 75 6.91 9.21 -12.26
N LYS A 76 8.22 9.26 -12.46
CA LYS A 76 8.88 8.92 -13.73
C LYS A 76 9.81 7.74 -13.54
N SER A 77 9.95 6.92 -14.56
CA SER A 77 10.84 5.76 -14.55
C SER A 77 11.20 5.33 -15.98
N THR A 78 12.31 4.62 -16.14
CA THR A 78 12.75 3.98 -17.38
C THR A 78 12.31 2.52 -17.48
N ASN A 79 12.00 1.86 -16.36
CA ASN A 79 11.61 0.45 -16.33
C ASN A 79 10.70 0.10 -15.12
N PRO A 80 9.78 -0.87 -15.24
CA PRO A 80 8.77 -1.13 -14.22
C PRO A 80 9.29 -1.85 -12.96
N TYR A 81 10.58 -2.20 -12.88
CA TYR A 81 11.13 -2.94 -11.74
C TYR A 81 11.04 -2.12 -10.45
N GLY A 82 10.68 -2.78 -9.34
CA GLY A 82 10.42 -2.10 -8.07
C GLY A 82 9.18 -1.20 -8.11
N TRP A 83 8.14 -1.66 -8.80
CA TRP A 83 6.87 -0.94 -8.98
C TRP A 83 6.34 -0.32 -7.66
N PRO A 84 5.81 0.92 -7.68
CA PRO A 84 5.39 1.59 -6.46
C PRO A 84 4.32 0.83 -5.68
N GLN A 85 4.51 0.81 -4.37
CA GLN A 85 3.58 0.31 -3.38
C GLN A 85 3.22 1.44 -2.42
N ILE A 86 1.99 1.45 -1.95
CA ILE A 86 1.59 2.28 -0.82
C ILE A 86 1.58 1.42 0.44
N VAL A 87 2.26 1.90 1.47
CA VAL A 87 2.28 1.31 2.80
C VAL A 87 1.42 2.16 3.72
N LEU A 88 0.51 1.53 4.46
CA LEU A 88 -0.38 2.15 5.42
C LEU A 88 0.01 1.73 6.83
N SER A 89 0.04 2.70 7.74
CA SER A 89 0.21 2.51 9.18
C SER A 89 -0.97 3.19 9.90
N VAL A 90 -1.82 2.42 10.55
CA VAL A 90 -2.97 2.94 11.31
C VAL A 90 -2.61 3.02 12.78
N TYR A 91 -2.91 4.15 13.41
CA TYR A 91 -2.61 4.46 14.80
C TYR A 91 -3.88 4.81 15.55
N GLY A 92 -3.89 4.58 16.86
CA GLY A 92 -4.94 5.02 17.76
C GLY A 92 -4.55 4.90 19.23
N PRO A 93 -5.33 5.48 20.14
CA PRO A 93 -4.98 5.63 21.55
C PRO A 93 -4.99 4.28 22.27
N ASP A 94 -3.98 4.02 23.11
CA ASP A 94 -4.01 2.94 24.09
C ASP A 94 -4.76 3.33 25.38
N ILE A 95 -4.84 2.41 26.35
CA ILE A 95 -5.54 2.65 27.63
C ILE A 95 -5.00 3.84 28.43
N PHE A 96 -3.80 4.34 28.10
CA PHE A 96 -3.18 5.49 28.73
C PHE A 96 -3.20 6.73 27.82
N GLY A 97 -3.87 6.67 26.67
CA GLY A 97 -3.97 7.76 25.70
C GLY A 97 -2.74 7.94 24.83
N ASN A 98 -1.80 6.99 24.81
CA ASN A 98 -0.66 7.07 23.89
C ASN A 98 -1.07 6.51 22.51
N ASP A 99 -0.68 7.20 21.45
CA ASP A 99 -0.88 6.71 20.09
C ASP A 99 0.00 5.49 19.82
N VAL A 100 -0.62 4.36 19.47
CA VAL A 100 0.06 3.12 19.16
C VAL A 100 -0.44 2.53 17.85
N VAL A 101 0.42 1.79 17.17
CA VAL A 101 0.07 1.15 15.90
C VAL A 101 -0.98 0.05 16.11
N ARG A 102 -2.07 0.16 15.36
CA ARG A 102 -3.18 -0.80 15.26
C ARG A 102 -3.12 -1.66 14.00
N GLY A 103 -2.27 -1.31 13.05
CA GLY A 103 -2.07 -2.18 11.90
C GLY A 103 -1.17 -1.58 10.86
N TYR A 104 -0.44 -2.45 10.20
CA TYR A 104 0.27 -2.18 8.97
C TYR A 104 -0.42 -2.92 7.83
N GLY A 105 -0.38 -2.31 6.65
CA GLY A 105 -0.83 -2.92 5.41
C GLY A 105 -0.06 -2.33 4.25
N ALA A 106 0.02 -3.07 3.14
CA ALA A 106 0.60 -2.54 1.92
C ALA A 106 -0.07 -3.13 0.70
N VAL A 107 -0.11 -2.36 -0.38
CA VAL A 107 -0.61 -2.81 -1.68
C VAL A 107 0.17 -2.13 -2.79
N HIS A 108 0.36 -2.84 -3.90
CA HIS A 108 0.92 -2.23 -5.10
C HIS A 108 -0.07 -1.25 -5.72
N VAL A 109 0.46 -0.15 -6.28
CA VAL A 109 -0.32 0.70 -7.18
C VAL A 109 -0.79 -0.15 -8.37
N PRO A 110 -2.06 -0.05 -8.82
CA PRO A 110 -2.54 -0.81 -9.97
C PRO A 110 -1.70 -0.57 -11.24
N PHE A 111 -1.41 -1.64 -11.96
CA PHE A 111 -0.60 -1.60 -13.19
C PHE A 111 -1.35 -1.07 -14.41
N THR A 112 -2.69 -1.08 -14.37
CA THR A 112 -3.55 -0.67 -15.46
C THR A 112 -4.14 0.72 -15.20
N PRO A 113 -4.16 1.62 -16.20
CA PRO A 113 -4.85 2.89 -16.10
C PRO A 113 -6.34 2.72 -15.77
N GLY A 114 -6.90 3.67 -15.03
CA GLY A 114 -8.31 3.69 -14.63
C GLY A 114 -8.50 3.76 -13.12
N ARG A 115 -9.78 3.64 -12.71
CA ARG A 115 -10.18 3.64 -11.29
C ARG A 115 -10.13 2.22 -10.72
N HIS A 116 -9.55 2.08 -9.55
CA HIS A 116 -9.39 0.81 -8.84
C HIS A 116 -9.73 0.99 -7.37
N GLU A 117 -10.46 0.04 -6.81
CA GLU A 117 -10.66 -0.08 -5.36
C GLU A 117 -9.88 -1.28 -4.84
N ARG A 118 -9.22 -1.15 -3.69
CA ARG A 118 -8.50 -2.24 -3.02
C ARG A 118 -8.84 -2.23 -1.55
N THR A 119 -9.08 -3.42 -1.01
CA THR A 119 -9.20 -3.67 0.42
C THR A 119 -7.90 -4.28 0.92
N ILE A 120 -7.24 -3.60 1.86
CA ILE A 120 -5.96 -3.98 2.42
C ILE A 120 -6.21 -4.60 3.80
N ALA A 121 -5.78 -5.85 3.98
CA ALA A 121 -5.79 -6.49 5.29
C ALA A 121 -4.72 -5.86 6.19
N MET A 122 -5.12 -5.43 7.37
CA MET A 122 -4.26 -4.77 8.34
C MET A 122 -3.80 -5.77 9.39
N PHE A 123 -2.50 -5.78 9.66
CA PHE A 123 -1.89 -6.72 10.59
C PHE A 123 -0.89 -6.05 11.53
N VAL A 124 -0.74 -6.61 12.71
CA VAL A 124 0.33 -6.24 13.66
C VAL A 124 1.22 -7.45 13.93
N PRO A 125 2.53 -7.26 14.14
CA PRO A 125 3.40 -8.34 14.57
C PRO A 125 3.01 -8.78 16.00
N GLU A 126 2.87 -10.09 16.21
CA GLU A 126 2.74 -10.65 17.55
C GLU A 126 4.15 -10.82 18.17
N SER A 127 4.48 -10.03 19.18
CA SER A 127 5.71 -10.24 19.96
C SER A 127 5.70 -11.64 20.61
N THR A 128 6.79 -12.37 20.41
CA THR A 128 6.98 -13.77 20.83
C THR A 128 7.17 -13.95 22.34
N SER A 129 7.30 -12.88 23.14
CA SER A 129 7.50 -12.97 24.59
C SER A 129 6.57 -12.06 25.40
N LYS A 130 5.86 -12.67 26.37
CA LYS A 130 5.00 -11.96 27.35
C LYS A 130 5.79 -10.96 28.21
N LEU A 131 7.09 -11.22 28.43
CA LEU A 131 7.97 -10.32 29.18
C LEU A 131 8.33 -9.05 28.40
N GLN A 132 8.51 -9.13 27.07
CA GLN A 132 8.80 -7.96 26.22
C GLN A 132 7.58 -7.03 26.10
N LYS A 133 6.36 -7.59 26.10
CA LYS A 133 5.11 -6.82 26.17
C LYS A 133 4.93 -6.10 27.51
N PHE A 134 5.36 -6.73 28.62
CA PHE A 134 5.27 -6.16 29.96
C PHE A 134 6.29 -5.05 30.20
N THR A 135 7.57 -5.24 29.83
CA THR A 135 8.59 -4.17 29.96
C THR A 135 8.31 -2.98 29.06
N SER A 136 7.78 -3.22 27.86
CA SER A 136 7.40 -2.17 26.92
C SER A 136 6.15 -1.38 27.35
N TRP A 137 5.19 -2.04 27.99
CA TRP A 137 4.05 -1.41 28.66
C TRP A 137 4.48 -0.58 29.88
N LEU A 138 5.53 -1.02 30.60
CA LEU A 138 6.05 -0.32 31.79
C LEU A 138 6.96 0.89 31.46
N THR A 139 7.59 0.93 30.27
CA THR A 139 8.58 1.95 29.88
C THR A 139 8.08 2.93 28.81
N GLY A 140 6.85 2.78 28.31
CA GLY A 140 6.26 3.67 27.31
C GLY A 140 6.91 3.62 25.92
N ARG A 141 7.86 2.71 25.70
CA ARG A 141 8.52 2.51 24.39
C ARG A 141 8.08 1.17 23.83
N ARG A 142 7.05 1.20 22.98
CA ARG A 142 6.65 0.04 22.18
C ARG A 142 7.49 -0.07 20.92
N PRO A 143 7.94 -1.29 20.56
CA PRO A 143 8.64 -1.50 19.30
C PRO A 143 7.64 -1.24 18.17
N GLU A 144 7.69 -0.04 17.62
CA GLU A 144 7.26 0.25 16.26
C GLU A 144 8.21 -0.50 15.30
N PHE A 145 7.77 -0.85 14.10
CA PHE A 145 8.78 -1.22 13.10
C PHE A 145 9.69 -0.02 12.94
N THR A 146 11.00 -0.21 13.19
CA THR A 146 12.01 0.84 13.03
C THR A 146 11.97 1.44 11.63
N ASP A 147 11.39 0.71 10.66
CA ASP A 147 10.95 1.22 9.36
C ASP A 147 9.64 0.52 8.89
N PRO A 148 8.50 1.23 8.77
CA PRO A 148 7.26 0.69 8.19
C PRO A 148 7.46 0.12 6.77
N ARG A 149 8.52 0.53 6.06
CA ARG A 149 8.85 0.05 4.70
C ARG A 149 9.27 -1.43 4.66
N VAL A 150 9.58 -2.05 5.80
CA VAL A 150 9.80 -3.50 5.90
C VAL A 150 8.54 -4.29 5.49
N VAL A 151 7.35 -3.69 5.57
CA VAL A 151 6.10 -4.33 5.12
C VAL A 151 6.05 -4.48 3.58
N ALA A 152 6.72 -3.58 2.87
CA ALA A 152 6.81 -3.56 1.40
C ALA A 152 7.93 -4.49 0.87
N GLN A 153 8.98 -4.68 1.65
CA GLN A 153 10.12 -5.51 1.30
C GLN A 153 9.85 -6.94 1.78
N GLY A 154 9.68 -7.90 0.86
CA GLY A 154 9.40 -9.30 1.22
C GLY A 154 10.48 -9.99 2.07
N GLU A 155 11.65 -9.37 2.25
CA GLU A 155 12.75 -9.87 3.09
C GLU A 155 12.41 -9.74 4.59
N GLY A 156 12.46 -10.85 5.33
CA GLY A 156 12.13 -10.91 6.75
C GLY A 156 10.76 -11.50 7.10
N ARG A 157 9.96 -11.89 6.08
CA ARG A 157 8.68 -12.61 6.26
C ARG A 157 8.81 -14.01 6.87
N GLU A 158 10.01 -14.52 7.10
CA GLU A 158 10.20 -15.90 7.53
C GLU A 158 10.04 -16.16 9.03
N VAL A 159 9.94 -15.17 9.92
CA VAL A 159 9.84 -15.45 11.38
C VAL A 159 9.06 -14.40 12.19
N THR A 160 7.90 -13.93 11.72
CA THR A 160 6.99 -13.15 12.60
C THR A 160 5.54 -13.58 12.44
N ARG A 161 4.98 -14.13 13.52
CA ARG A 161 3.54 -14.41 13.62
C ARG A 161 2.81 -13.07 13.60
N VAL A 162 1.86 -12.89 12.70
CA VAL A 162 1.06 -11.66 12.59
C VAL A 162 -0.38 -11.91 13.01
N ARG A 163 -1.03 -10.89 13.56
CA ARG A 163 -2.46 -10.88 13.87
C ARG A 163 -3.17 -9.88 12.97
N SER A 164 -4.22 -10.31 12.28
CA SER A 164 -5.11 -9.40 11.56
C SER A 164 -5.95 -8.59 12.55
N GLN A 165 -6.03 -7.27 12.35
CA GLN A 165 -6.77 -6.35 13.21
C GLN A 165 -7.91 -5.61 12.50
N GLY A 166 -7.97 -5.67 11.17
CA GLY A 166 -8.97 -4.94 10.41
C GLY A 166 -8.65 -4.84 8.92
N PHE A 167 -9.38 -3.97 8.25
CA PHE A 167 -9.23 -3.70 6.83
C PHE A 167 -9.26 -2.20 6.55
N VAL A 168 -8.51 -1.76 5.54
CA VAL A 168 -8.55 -0.40 4.99
C VAL A 168 -8.96 -0.46 3.53
N THR A 169 -9.92 0.35 3.12
CA THR A 169 -10.32 0.52 1.72
C THR A 169 -9.65 1.76 1.15
N ILE A 170 -8.97 1.57 0.02
CA ILE A 170 -8.28 2.61 -0.74
C ILE A 170 -8.81 2.61 -2.17
N SER A 171 -9.01 3.78 -2.74
CA SER A 171 -9.24 3.93 -4.17
C SER A 171 -8.07 4.63 -4.85
N PHE A 172 -7.74 4.15 -6.04
CA PHE A 172 -6.72 4.69 -6.93
C PHE A 172 -7.36 5.11 -8.24
N ASN A 173 -6.90 6.22 -8.81
CA ASN A 173 -7.06 6.57 -10.21
C ASN A 173 -5.67 6.65 -10.82
N VAL A 174 -5.37 5.70 -11.70
CA VAL A 174 -4.05 5.54 -12.30
C VAL A 174 -4.06 6.06 -13.73
N VAL A 175 -3.07 6.89 -14.06
CA VAL A 175 -2.83 7.35 -15.43
C VAL A 175 -1.37 7.08 -15.78
N THR A 176 -1.14 6.42 -16.91
CA THR A 176 0.20 6.18 -17.43
C THR A 176 0.43 6.95 -18.71
N LYS A 177 1.63 7.49 -18.89
CA LYS A 177 2.05 8.14 -20.14
C LYS A 177 3.33 7.48 -20.65
N ASP A 178 3.42 7.31 -21.96
CA ASP A 178 4.63 6.86 -22.67
C ASP A 178 5.12 5.42 -22.37
N MET A 179 4.35 4.62 -21.61
CA MET A 179 4.62 3.18 -21.38
C MET A 179 4.84 2.39 -22.69
N LYS A 180 3.99 2.63 -23.70
CA LYS A 180 4.10 1.96 -25.02
C LYS A 180 5.37 2.33 -25.80
N LYS A 181 5.94 3.52 -25.58
CA LYS A 181 7.21 3.92 -26.23
C LYS A 181 8.38 3.06 -25.77
N LEU A 182 8.26 2.48 -24.58
CA LEU A 182 9.22 1.55 -24.00
C LEU A 182 8.82 0.08 -24.17
N GLY A 183 7.78 -0.20 -24.96
CA GLY A 183 7.32 -1.56 -25.27
C GLY A 183 6.40 -2.20 -24.23
N TYR A 184 5.92 -1.44 -23.24
CA TYR A 184 4.99 -1.96 -22.23
C TYR A 184 3.54 -1.75 -22.66
N ASP A 185 2.75 -2.82 -22.61
CA ASP A 185 1.30 -2.73 -22.77
C ASP A 185 0.58 -2.67 -21.41
N VAL A 186 -0.40 -1.79 -21.33
CA VAL A 186 -1.19 -1.49 -20.14
C VAL A 186 -2.70 -1.53 -20.42
N SER A 187 -3.07 -1.96 -21.63
CA SER A 187 -4.44 -2.13 -22.08
C SER A 187 -5.12 -3.30 -21.34
N LEU A 188 -6.35 -3.06 -20.85
CA LEU A 188 -7.18 -4.12 -20.25
C LEU A 188 -7.64 -5.15 -21.30
N SER A 189 -7.68 -4.76 -22.57
CA SER A 189 -8.23 -5.55 -23.68
C SER A 189 -7.32 -6.73 -24.05
N ASP A 190 -6.01 -6.61 -23.84
CA ASP A 190 -5.04 -7.67 -24.20
C ASP A 190 -4.91 -8.75 -23.12
N MET A 191 -5.33 -8.47 -21.89
CA MET A 191 -5.38 -9.44 -20.78
C MET A 191 -6.61 -10.36 -20.84
N GLN A 192 -7.57 -10.08 -21.73
CA GLN A 192 -8.73 -10.93 -22.03
C GLN A 192 -8.56 -11.77 -23.30
N ASN A 193 -7.36 -11.83 -23.88
CA ASN A 193 -7.12 -12.64 -25.07
C ASN A 193 -7.22 -14.14 -24.72
N PRO A 194 -8.22 -14.89 -25.24
CA PRO A 194 -8.40 -16.32 -24.93
C PRO A 194 -7.24 -17.18 -25.44
N SER A 195 -6.39 -16.64 -26.32
CA SER A 195 -5.26 -17.34 -26.94
C SER A 195 -4.15 -17.74 -25.95
N LEU A 196 -4.07 -17.11 -24.78
CA LEU A 196 -3.12 -17.49 -23.72
C LEU A 196 -3.67 -18.56 -22.75
N MET A 197 -5.00 -18.75 -22.65
CA MET A 197 -5.58 -19.84 -21.86
C MET A 197 -5.39 -21.21 -22.53
N SER A 198 -5.21 -21.24 -23.86
CA SER A 198 -5.03 -22.49 -24.62
C SER A 198 -3.67 -23.17 -24.40
N LEU A 199 -2.66 -22.50 -23.84
CA LEU A 199 -1.34 -23.09 -23.61
C LEU A 199 -1.25 -23.89 -22.29
N THR A 200 -2.13 -23.63 -21.33
CA THR A 200 -2.13 -24.31 -20.03
C THR A 200 -3.03 -25.56 -19.97
N GLU A 201 -4.00 -25.70 -20.87
CA GLU A 201 -4.86 -26.89 -20.93
C GLU A 201 -4.23 -28.09 -21.66
N GLY A 202 -3.12 -27.88 -22.38
CA GLY A 202 -2.43 -28.93 -23.13
C GLY A 202 -1.47 -29.83 -22.33
N ILE A 203 -1.20 -29.52 -21.05
CA ILE A 203 -0.16 -30.21 -20.26
C ILE A 203 -0.74 -31.28 -19.31
N HIS A 204 -2.06 -31.40 -19.19
CA HIS A 204 -2.72 -32.43 -18.36
C HIS A 204 -3.32 -33.59 -19.16
N LYS A 205 -2.62 -34.04 -20.20
CA LYS A 205 -2.83 -35.38 -20.76
C LYS A 205 -1.48 -35.99 -21.11
N TYR A 206 -0.84 -36.62 -20.14
CA TYR A 206 -0.25 -37.97 -20.18
C TYR A 206 0.13 -38.39 -18.76
#